data_AF-A0A5E3XAD7-F1
#
_entry.id   AF-A0A5E3XAD7-F1
#
_cell.length_a   1.000
_cell.length_b   1.000
_cell.length_c   1.000
_cell.angle_alpha   90.00
_cell.angle_beta   90.00
_cell.angle_gamma   90.00
#
_symmetry.space_group_name_H-M   'P 1'
#
loop_
_entity.id
_entity.type
_entity.pdbx_description
1 polymer ?
#
loop_
_entity_poly.entity_id
_entity_poly.type
_entity_poly.pdbx_seq_one_letter_code
_entity_poly.pdbx_strand_id
1 'polypeptide(L)'
;MSRPNVILREGALVDGVVYTREFRFLVGQATCAPAINYLADAVERVFFRTMHRQNMSIMRSNWPLVEAGLSRAFVFHMAVITEAPIIVLLVVLVYLDRMQPRLVIPPDCLNYGLVCERLLLGAWILAFQTLFGVPNNRSMIWANATRLFSPHEVDQTIDEIKRVLDNDLSFAEIDMHVHCSKLVEFYDDWSDQPMLDVREPVEQAANHEMSRQSLHRYPTVQTVVPGMSLTGGVERRSVRLVCRSSTN
;
A
#
# COMPACT_ATOMS: atom_id res chain seq x y z
N MET A 1 -7.32 24.12 -10.25
CA MET A 1 -6.05 23.72 -10.89
C MET A 1 -6.07 22.20 -11.01
N SER A 2 -5.98 21.66 -12.21
CA SER A 2 -5.97 20.21 -12.44
C SER A 2 -4.66 19.64 -11.91
N ARG A 3 -4.69 18.67 -11.01
CA ARG A 3 -3.47 18.02 -10.51
C ARG A 3 -2.84 17.24 -11.65
N PRO A 4 -1.53 17.36 -11.91
CA PRO A 4 -0.85 16.48 -12.85
C PRO A 4 -0.85 15.07 -12.24
N ASN A 5 -1.65 14.16 -12.81
CA ASN A 5 -1.63 12.75 -12.41
C ASN A 5 -0.25 12.16 -12.71
N VAL A 6 0.27 11.29 -11.83
CA VAL A 6 1.42 10.48 -12.22
C VAL A 6 0.98 9.61 -13.38
N ILE A 7 1.66 9.74 -14.50
CA ILE A 7 1.46 8.85 -15.62
C ILE A 7 2.41 7.68 -15.39
N LEU A 8 1.92 6.60 -14.80
CA LEU A 8 2.60 5.31 -14.78
C LEU A 8 1.88 4.37 -15.74
N ARG A 9 2.62 3.45 -16.34
CA ARG A 9 2.04 2.36 -17.12
C ARG A 9 2.41 1.05 -16.47
N GLU A 10 1.42 0.33 -15.96
CA GLU A 10 1.64 -0.95 -15.27
C GLU A 10 2.66 -0.84 -14.13
N GLY A 11 2.56 0.26 -13.35
CA GLY A 11 3.49 0.57 -12.26
C GLY A 11 4.89 1.05 -12.68
N ALA A 12 5.19 1.11 -13.98
CA ALA A 12 6.47 1.59 -14.49
C ALA A 12 6.43 3.07 -14.93
N LEU A 13 7.60 3.71 -14.92
CA LEU A 13 7.80 5.05 -15.45
C LEU A 13 7.54 5.08 -16.96
N VAL A 14 7.00 6.20 -17.45
CA VAL A 14 6.72 6.41 -18.88
C VAL A 14 7.78 7.32 -19.48
N ASP A 15 8.33 6.91 -20.62
CA ASP A 15 9.33 7.69 -21.35
C ASP A 15 8.78 9.08 -21.74
N GLY A 16 9.64 10.09 -21.64
CA GLY A 16 9.29 11.48 -21.95
C GLY A 16 8.53 12.22 -20.84
N VAL A 17 8.18 11.56 -19.73
CA VAL A 17 7.63 12.22 -18.53
C VAL A 17 8.76 12.61 -17.58
N VAL A 18 8.71 13.85 -17.09
CA VAL A 18 9.66 14.34 -16.09
C VAL A 18 9.16 13.99 -14.70
N TYR A 19 9.97 13.24 -13.96
CA TYR A 19 9.75 12.87 -12.55
C TYR A 19 10.88 13.42 -11.69
N THR A 20 10.63 13.63 -10.40
CA THR A 20 11.65 13.92 -9.40
C THR A 20 12.66 12.79 -9.29
N ARG A 21 13.87 13.13 -8.82
CA ARG A 21 14.99 12.19 -8.69
C ARG A 21 14.66 11.09 -7.69
N GLU A 22 14.07 11.45 -6.55
CA GLU A 22 13.66 10.53 -5.49
C GLU A 22 12.65 9.50 -6.00
N PHE A 23 11.61 9.96 -6.70
CA PHE A 23 10.58 9.09 -7.23
C PHE A 23 11.14 8.12 -8.27
N ARG A 24 11.92 8.64 -9.24
CA ARG A 24 12.58 7.82 -10.27
C ARG A 24 13.49 6.76 -9.66
N PHE A 25 14.31 7.17 -8.68
CA PHE A 25 15.22 6.26 -7.99
C PHE A 25 14.44 5.13 -7.31
N LEU A 26 13.43 5.49 -6.50
CA LEU A 26 12.63 4.53 -5.75
C LEU A 26 11.93 3.54 -6.66
N VAL A 27 11.22 3.97 -7.70
CA VAL A 27 10.46 3.05 -8.58
C VAL A 27 11.32 1.92 -9.16
N GLY A 28 12.63 2.13 -9.33
CA GLY A 28 13.58 1.10 -9.76
C GLY A 28 14.13 0.19 -8.66
N GLN A 29 13.82 0.45 -7.38
CA GLN A 29 14.34 -0.30 -6.24
C GLN A 29 13.45 -1.47 -5.84
N ALA A 30 14.10 -2.52 -5.31
CA ALA A 30 13.41 -3.58 -4.59
C ALA A 30 12.87 -3.05 -3.25
N THR A 31 11.73 -3.58 -2.81
CA THR A 31 11.17 -3.30 -1.49
C THR A 31 12.09 -3.84 -0.40
N CYS A 32 12.46 -2.98 0.56
CA CYS A 32 13.34 -3.34 1.67
C CYS A 32 12.61 -3.39 3.02
N ALA A 33 13.20 -4.05 4.02
CA ALA A 33 12.59 -4.18 5.36
C ALA A 33 12.32 -2.83 6.05
N PRO A 34 13.20 -1.81 5.99
CA PRO A 34 12.88 -0.48 6.51
C PRO A 34 11.65 0.17 5.86
N ALA A 35 11.45 0.01 4.55
CA ALA A 35 10.27 0.51 3.85
C ALA A 35 8.97 -0.17 4.32
N ILE A 36 9.03 -1.48 4.55
CA ILE A 36 7.93 -2.28 5.14
C ILE A 36 7.58 -1.74 6.54
N ASN A 37 8.58 -1.53 7.39
CA ASN A 37 8.38 -0.98 8.74
C ASN A 37 7.78 0.43 8.70
N TYR A 38 8.23 1.26 7.76
CA TYR A 38 7.70 2.61 7.57
C TYR A 38 6.21 2.60 7.21
N LEU A 39 5.77 1.68 6.33
CA LEU A 39 4.36 1.54 5.98
C LEU A 39 3.51 1.07 7.18
N ALA A 40 4.01 0.14 7.98
CA ALA A 40 3.33 -0.29 9.20
C ALA A 40 3.20 0.87 10.22
N ASP A 41 4.25 1.66 10.41
CA ASP A 41 4.21 2.87 11.24
C ASP A 41 3.23 3.91 10.71
N ALA A 42 3.08 4.02 9.38
CA ALA A 42 2.13 4.94 8.76
C ALA A 42 0.68 4.57 9.06
N VAL A 43 0.30 3.28 8.94
CA VAL A 43 -1.09 2.88 9.27
C VAL A 43 -1.39 3.04 10.76
N GLU A 44 -0.45 2.71 11.65
CA GLU A 44 -0.61 2.94 13.09
C GLU A 44 -0.82 4.42 13.38
N ARG A 45 -0.08 5.30 12.71
CA ARG A 45 -0.23 6.75 12.84
C ARG A 45 -1.61 7.22 12.38
N VAL A 46 -2.12 6.70 11.26
CA VAL A 46 -3.48 6.99 10.79
C VAL A 46 -4.52 6.53 11.81
N PHE A 47 -4.36 5.32 12.36
CA PHE A 47 -5.23 4.78 13.40
C PHE A 47 -5.25 5.65 14.65
N PHE A 48 -4.09 5.92 15.27
CA PHE A 48 -4.03 6.69 16.52
C PHE A 48 -4.44 8.15 16.34
N ARG A 49 -4.15 8.77 15.19
CA ARG A 49 -4.67 10.12 14.87
C ARG A 49 -6.19 10.12 14.74
N THR A 50 -6.76 9.05 14.19
CA THR A 50 -8.21 8.88 14.08
C THR A 50 -8.85 8.70 15.46
N MET A 51 -8.27 7.86 16.32
CA MET A 51 -8.70 7.69 17.71
C MET A 51 -8.69 9.01 18.48
N HIS A 52 -7.60 9.76 18.35
CA HIS A 52 -7.46 11.08 18.98
C HIS A 52 -8.54 12.05 18.48
N ARG A 53 -8.79 12.13 17.16
CA ARG A 53 -9.86 12.98 16.60
C ARG A 53 -11.26 12.58 17.09
N GLN A 54 -11.48 11.30 17.33
CA GLN A 54 -12.76 10.77 17.84
C GLN A 54 -12.88 10.86 19.37
N ASN A 55 -11.95 11.53 20.06
CA ASN A 55 -11.89 11.64 21.53
C ASN A 55 -11.92 10.28 22.24
N MET A 56 -11.33 9.26 21.62
CA MET A 56 -11.21 7.92 22.22
C MET A 56 -9.96 7.85 23.09
N SER A 57 -10.04 7.21 24.26
CA SER A 57 -8.94 7.12 25.25
C SER A 57 -7.83 6.14 24.87
N ILE A 58 -7.77 5.70 23.61
CA ILE A 58 -6.77 4.76 23.12
C ILE A 58 -5.53 5.54 22.68
N MET A 59 -4.40 5.20 23.31
CA MET A 59 -3.09 5.79 23.01
C MET A 59 -2.08 4.70 22.70
N ARG A 60 -1.05 5.06 21.93
CA ARG A 60 0.04 4.15 21.56
C ARG A 60 0.74 3.54 22.78
N SER A 61 0.88 4.30 23.86
CA SER A 61 1.50 3.84 25.12
C SER A 61 0.75 2.71 25.80
N ASN A 62 -0.56 2.61 25.58
CA ASN A 62 -1.45 1.65 26.23
C ASN A 62 -1.93 0.57 25.25
N TRP A 63 -1.37 0.54 24.04
CA TRP A 63 -1.72 -0.42 23.00
C TRP A 63 -1.01 -1.75 23.25
N PRO A 64 -1.71 -2.90 23.26
CA PRO A 64 -1.07 -4.18 23.51
C PRO A 64 0.06 -4.47 22.52
N LEU A 65 1.20 -4.98 23.01
CA LEU A 65 2.37 -5.26 22.16
C LEU A 65 2.05 -6.25 21.02
N VAL A 66 1.17 -7.23 21.30
CA VAL A 66 0.69 -8.18 20.29
C VAL A 66 -0.01 -7.45 19.15
N GLU A 67 -0.93 -6.54 19.47
CA GLU A 67 -1.65 -5.71 18.49
C GLU A 67 -0.70 -4.73 17.76
N ALA A 68 0.36 -4.26 18.41
CA ALA A 68 1.40 -3.45 17.75
C ALA A 68 2.21 -4.28 16.74
N GLY A 69 2.40 -5.58 16.99
CA GLY A 69 3.16 -6.47 16.10
C GLY A 69 2.38 -6.92 14.86
N LEU A 70 1.04 -6.99 14.95
CA LEU A 70 0.19 -7.52 13.89
C LEU A 70 0.30 -6.72 12.59
N SER A 71 0.28 -5.38 12.67
CA SER A 71 0.35 -4.51 11.49
C SER A 71 1.66 -4.73 10.71
N ARG A 72 2.80 -4.80 11.41
CA ARG A 72 4.12 -5.07 10.83
C ARG A 72 4.18 -6.45 10.19
N ALA A 73 3.71 -7.47 10.90
CA ALA A 73 3.66 -8.83 10.38
C ALA A 73 2.77 -8.92 9.12
N PHE A 74 1.64 -8.21 9.12
CA PHE A 74 0.74 -8.13 7.98
C PHE A 74 1.38 -7.47 6.78
N VAL A 75 1.99 -6.28 6.93
CA VAL A 75 2.69 -5.59 5.82
C VAL A 75 3.81 -6.47 5.26
N PHE A 76 4.62 -7.08 6.12
CA PHE A 76 5.70 -7.97 5.69
C PHE A 76 5.15 -9.15 4.88
N HIS A 77 4.14 -9.83 5.41
CA HIS A 77 3.49 -10.96 4.74
C HIS A 77 2.91 -10.57 3.39
N MET A 78 2.21 -9.43 3.32
CA MET A 78 1.63 -8.92 2.08
C MET A 78 2.71 -8.54 1.06
N ALA A 79 3.79 -7.90 1.48
CA ALA A 79 4.92 -7.56 0.62
C ALA A 79 5.55 -8.81 0.00
N VAL A 80 5.75 -9.87 0.79
CA VAL A 80 6.31 -11.13 0.31
C VAL A 80 5.35 -11.86 -0.63
N ILE A 81 4.09 -12.06 -0.23
CA ILE A 81 3.15 -12.90 -1.00
C ILE A 81 2.70 -12.25 -2.32
N THR A 82 2.71 -10.91 -2.37
CA THR A 82 2.36 -10.16 -3.59
C THR A 82 3.58 -9.70 -4.37
N GLU A 83 4.79 -9.99 -3.91
CA GLU A 83 6.05 -9.48 -4.46
C GLU A 83 5.99 -7.97 -4.74
N ALA A 84 5.41 -7.22 -3.80
CA ALA A 84 5.02 -5.84 -4.05
C ALA A 84 6.23 -4.93 -4.34
N PRO A 85 6.30 -4.28 -5.50
CA PRO A 85 7.31 -3.27 -5.77
C PRO A 85 7.06 -2.01 -4.93
N ILE A 86 8.08 -1.18 -4.74
CA ILE A 86 8.00 -0.01 -3.84
C ILE A 86 6.89 0.96 -4.26
N ILE A 87 6.55 1.03 -5.55
CA ILE A 87 5.49 1.90 -6.05
C ILE A 87 4.12 1.54 -5.49
N VAL A 88 3.87 0.24 -5.20
CA VAL A 88 2.66 -0.18 -4.48
C VAL A 88 2.65 0.43 -3.09
N LEU A 89 3.77 0.32 -2.35
CA LEU A 89 3.88 0.88 -1.01
C LEU A 89 3.66 2.40 -1.02
N LEU A 90 4.21 3.12 -2.00
CA LEU A 90 3.98 4.55 -2.19
C LEU A 90 2.49 4.88 -2.40
N VAL A 91 1.79 4.14 -3.27
CA VAL A 91 0.35 4.36 -3.50
C VAL A 91 -0.46 4.03 -2.24
N VAL A 92 -0.12 2.96 -1.52
CA VAL A 92 -0.77 2.63 -0.24
C VAL A 92 -0.58 3.77 0.77
N LEU A 93 0.62 4.33 0.88
CA LEU A 93 0.91 5.47 1.75
C LEU A 93 0.06 6.70 1.39
N VAL A 94 -0.08 7.01 0.09
CA VAL A 94 -0.97 8.09 -0.39
C VAL A 94 -2.42 7.84 0.04
N TYR A 95 -2.91 6.61 -0.10
CA TYR A 95 -4.27 6.26 0.33
C TYR A 95 -4.43 6.38 1.85
N LEU A 96 -3.44 5.95 2.63
CA LEU A 96 -3.45 6.12 4.09
C LEU A 96 -3.54 7.59 4.49
N ASP A 97 -2.72 8.45 3.89
CA ASP A 97 -2.73 9.90 4.15
C ASP A 97 -4.09 10.54 3.79
N ARG A 98 -4.71 10.12 2.69
CA ARG A 98 -6.02 10.60 2.25
C ARG A 98 -7.18 10.09 3.10
N MET A 99 -7.10 8.87 3.61
CA MET A 99 -8.10 8.33 4.52
C MET A 99 -8.08 9.06 5.85
N GLN A 100 -6.90 9.50 6.31
CA GLN A 100 -6.72 10.08 7.63
C GLN A 100 -7.78 11.13 8.00
N PRO A 101 -8.07 12.19 7.21
CA PRO A 101 -9.07 13.21 7.58
C PRO A 101 -10.53 12.71 7.62
N ARG A 102 -10.86 11.64 6.89
CA ARG A 102 -12.25 11.19 6.63
C ARG A 102 -12.66 9.94 7.39
N LEU A 103 -11.66 9.16 7.85
CA LEU A 103 -11.85 7.89 8.51
C LEU A 103 -12.61 8.04 9.84
N VAL A 104 -13.64 7.22 10.03
CA VAL A 104 -14.35 7.07 11.30
C VAL A 104 -14.31 5.58 11.65
N ILE A 105 -13.73 5.27 12.80
CA ILE A 105 -13.67 3.90 13.32
C ILE A 105 -14.76 3.79 14.39
N PRO A 106 -15.78 2.94 14.19
CA PRO A 106 -16.77 2.71 15.24
C PRO A 106 -16.16 2.03 16.47
N PRO A 107 -16.66 2.30 17.68
CA PRO A 107 -16.18 1.65 18.90
C PRO A 107 -16.15 0.12 18.83
N ASP A 108 -17.14 -0.48 18.16
CA ASP A 108 -17.24 -1.93 17.97
C ASP A 108 -16.05 -2.53 17.20
N CYS A 109 -15.37 -1.73 16.36
CA CYS A 109 -14.17 -2.17 15.64
C CYS A 109 -12.96 -2.30 16.57
N LEU A 110 -12.97 -1.72 17.78
CA LEU A 110 -11.79 -1.68 18.64
C LEU A 110 -11.54 -3.01 19.36
N ASN A 111 -12.61 -3.78 19.61
CA ASN A 111 -12.50 -5.04 20.35
C ASN A 111 -12.06 -6.21 19.47
N TYR A 112 -12.34 -6.15 18.15
CA TYR A 112 -12.16 -7.31 17.24
C TYR A 112 -11.74 -6.94 15.81
N GLY A 113 -11.53 -5.66 15.51
CA GLY A 113 -11.66 -5.16 14.14
C GLY A 113 -10.45 -5.27 13.23
N LEU A 114 -9.30 -5.80 13.69
CA LEU A 114 -8.05 -5.85 12.90
C LEU A 114 -7.86 -4.56 12.07
N VAL A 115 -8.03 -3.41 12.74
CA VAL A 115 -8.38 -2.16 12.04
C VAL A 115 -7.24 -1.72 11.13
N CYS A 116 -5.99 -1.79 11.63
CA CYS A 116 -4.81 -1.48 10.83
C CYS A 116 -4.68 -2.42 9.63
N GLU A 117 -4.90 -3.72 9.84
CA GLU A 117 -4.79 -4.73 8.79
C GLU A 117 -5.90 -4.57 7.73
N ARG A 118 -7.12 -4.17 8.12
CA ARG A 118 -8.20 -3.84 7.19
C ARG A 118 -7.90 -2.59 6.36
N LEU A 119 -7.40 -1.53 7.00
CA LEU A 119 -6.96 -0.32 6.30
C LEU A 119 -5.86 -0.64 5.29
N LEU A 120 -4.86 -1.42 5.71
CA LEU A 120 -3.77 -1.88 4.85
C LEU A 120 -4.31 -2.74 3.71
N LEU A 121 -5.13 -3.75 3.99
CA LEU A 121 -5.66 -4.66 2.98
C LEU A 121 -6.39 -3.92 1.86
N GLY A 122 -7.36 -3.06 2.22
CA GLY A 122 -8.14 -2.36 1.21
C GLY A 122 -7.28 -1.38 0.40
N ALA A 123 -6.39 -0.62 1.06
CA ALA A 123 -5.47 0.27 0.35
C ALA A 123 -4.51 -0.50 -0.58
N TRP A 124 -4.02 -1.66 -0.16
CA TRP A 124 -3.12 -2.52 -0.93
C TRP A 124 -3.79 -3.09 -2.18
N ILE A 125 -4.99 -3.63 -2.04
CA ILE A 125 -5.77 -4.16 -3.15
C ILE A 125 -6.06 -3.06 -4.17
N LEU A 126 -6.49 -1.88 -3.70
CA LEU A 126 -6.77 -0.74 -4.57
C LEU A 126 -5.50 -0.24 -5.26
N ALA A 127 -4.35 -0.24 -4.59
CA ALA A 127 -3.08 0.15 -5.20
C ALA A 127 -2.72 -0.79 -6.35
N PHE A 128 -2.79 -2.10 -6.15
CA PHE A 128 -2.55 -3.09 -7.21
C PHE A 128 -3.52 -2.95 -8.38
N GLN A 129 -4.83 -2.80 -8.09
CA GLN A 129 -5.85 -2.60 -9.12
C GLN A 129 -5.60 -1.33 -9.94
N THR A 130 -5.14 -0.26 -9.29
CA THR A 130 -4.88 1.03 -9.95
C THR A 130 -3.60 0.98 -10.79
N LEU A 131 -2.55 0.31 -10.30
CA LEU A 131 -1.24 0.27 -10.95
C LEU A 131 -1.19 -0.73 -12.11
N PHE A 132 -1.72 -1.93 -11.93
CA PHE A 132 -1.53 -3.07 -12.85
C PHE A 132 -2.80 -3.51 -13.57
N GLY A 133 -3.92 -2.82 -13.33
CA GLY A 133 -5.23 -3.26 -13.82
C GLY A 133 -5.73 -4.49 -13.07
N VAL A 134 -6.84 -5.07 -13.55
CA VAL A 134 -7.55 -6.16 -12.85
C VAL A 134 -7.28 -7.51 -13.51
N PRO A 135 -6.25 -8.27 -13.14
CA PRO A 135 -6.22 -9.70 -13.44
C PRO A 135 -7.03 -10.42 -12.35
N ASN A 136 -8.33 -10.63 -12.58
CA ASN A 136 -9.17 -11.58 -11.80
C ASN A 136 -8.97 -11.56 -10.27
N ASN A 137 -9.05 -10.39 -9.64
CA ASN A 137 -9.01 -10.22 -8.19
C ASN A 137 -10.30 -10.74 -7.54
N ARG A 138 -10.48 -12.06 -7.50
CA ARG A 138 -11.51 -12.67 -6.67
C ARG A 138 -11.09 -12.44 -5.22
N SER A 139 -12.00 -11.94 -4.40
CA SER A 139 -11.79 -11.71 -2.97
C SER A 139 -11.35 -12.97 -2.23
N MET A 140 -11.61 -14.15 -2.81
CA MET A 140 -11.05 -15.43 -2.40
C MET A 140 -9.52 -15.51 -2.47
N ILE A 141 -8.87 -14.95 -3.49
CA ILE A 141 -7.40 -14.94 -3.62
C ILE A 141 -6.78 -14.10 -2.50
N TRP A 142 -7.33 -12.91 -2.26
CA TRP A 142 -6.87 -12.03 -1.19
C TRP A 142 -7.18 -12.59 0.21
N ALA A 143 -8.33 -13.23 0.38
CA ALA A 143 -8.66 -13.96 1.60
C ALA A 143 -7.65 -15.08 1.87
N ASN A 144 -7.33 -15.89 0.85
CA ASN A 144 -6.35 -16.96 0.95
C ASN A 144 -4.93 -16.43 1.19
N ALA A 145 -4.57 -15.31 0.56
CA ALA A 145 -3.28 -14.67 0.73
C ALA A 145 -3.12 -14.17 2.17
N THR A 146 -4.09 -13.44 2.71
CA THR A 146 -3.99 -12.89 4.07
C THR A 146 -4.16 -13.94 5.16
N ARG A 147 -5.00 -14.97 4.95
CA ARG A 147 -5.45 -15.93 5.97
C ARG A 147 -6.11 -15.30 7.21
N LEU A 148 -6.41 -13.99 7.17
CA LEU A 148 -7.00 -13.23 8.27
C LEU A 148 -8.46 -12.83 8.02
N PHE A 149 -8.84 -12.73 6.75
CA PHE A 149 -10.14 -12.24 6.31
C PHE A 149 -10.83 -13.26 5.42
N SER A 150 -12.13 -13.39 5.58
CA SER A 150 -12.98 -14.13 4.65
C SER A 150 -13.15 -13.37 3.33
N PRO A 151 -13.53 -14.04 2.22
CA PRO A 151 -13.77 -13.35 0.94
C PRO A 151 -14.80 -12.21 1.06
N HIS A 152 -15.85 -12.42 1.86
CA HIS A 152 -16.86 -11.39 2.13
C HIS A 152 -16.28 -10.18 2.88
N GLU A 153 -15.43 -10.40 3.88
CA GLU A 153 -14.76 -9.31 4.59
C GLU A 153 -13.79 -8.54 3.69
N VAL A 154 -13.13 -9.21 2.75
CA VAL A 154 -12.29 -8.56 1.74
C VAL A 154 -13.13 -7.65 0.86
N ASP A 155 -14.24 -8.14 0.28
CA ASP A 155 -15.16 -7.34 -0.55
C ASP A 155 -15.67 -6.12 0.21
N GLN A 156 -16.12 -6.35 1.44
CA GLN A 156 -16.60 -5.31 2.33
C GLN A 156 -15.51 -4.27 2.64
N THR A 157 -14.29 -4.73 2.90
CA THR A 157 -13.15 -3.84 3.17
C THR A 157 -12.84 -2.96 1.96
N ILE A 158 -12.83 -3.52 0.74
CA ILE A 158 -12.59 -2.75 -0.48
C ILE A 158 -13.65 -1.64 -0.63
N ASP A 159 -14.93 -1.97 -0.45
CA ASP A 159 -16.03 -1.01 -0.55
C ASP A 159 -15.95 0.08 0.52
N GLU A 160 -15.63 -0.28 1.75
CA GLU A 160 -15.46 0.67 2.85
C GLU A 160 -14.30 1.63 2.58
N ILE A 161 -13.15 1.13 2.15
CA ILE A 161 -11.99 1.97 1.84
C ILE A 161 -12.27 2.87 0.63
N LYS A 162 -12.94 2.38 -0.41
CA LYS A 162 -13.40 3.23 -1.53
C LYS A 162 -14.30 4.37 -1.07
N ARG A 163 -15.24 4.11 -0.14
CA ARG A 163 -16.09 5.16 0.43
C ARG A 163 -15.30 6.17 1.27
N VAL A 164 -14.33 5.73 2.06
CA VAL A 164 -13.47 6.63 2.84
C VAL A 164 -12.61 7.51 1.92
N LEU A 165 -12.11 6.96 0.83
CA LEU A 165 -11.38 7.68 -0.22
C LEU A 165 -12.30 8.52 -1.12
N ASP A 166 -13.63 8.45 -0.97
CA ASP A 166 -14.62 9.09 -1.84
C ASP A 166 -14.43 8.72 -3.33
N ASN A 167 -14.03 7.47 -3.58
CA ASN A 167 -13.63 6.93 -4.89
C ASN A 167 -12.48 7.70 -5.59
N ASP A 168 -11.80 8.60 -4.90
CA ASP A 168 -10.61 9.27 -5.43
C ASP A 168 -9.36 8.39 -5.27
N LEU A 169 -9.18 7.50 -6.25
CA LEU A 169 -8.02 6.61 -6.39
C LEU A 169 -6.92 7.23 -7.28
N SER A 170 -7.08 8.49 -7.70
CA SER A 170 -6.02 9.16 -8.47
C SER A 170 -4.80 9.36 -7.59
N PHE A 171 -3.60 9.46 -8.14
CA PHE A 171 -2.44 9.92 -7.38
C PHE A 171 -1.51 10.72 -8.28
N ALA A 172 -0.89 11.73 -7.68
CA ALA A 172 0.12 12.57 -8.28
C ALA A 172 1.46 12.38 -7.54
N GLU A 173 2.56 12.73 -8.19
CA GLU A 173 3.90 12.52 -7.63
C GLU A 173 4.07 13.37 -6.37
N ILE A 174 3.47 14.56 -6.39
CA ILE A 174 3.42 15.46 -5.25
C ILE A 174 2.74 14.83 -4.02
N ASP A 175 1.78 13.91 -4.23
CA ASP A 175 1.13 13.19 -3.12
C ASP A 175 2.11 12.20 -2.46
N MET A 176 3.11 11.72 -3.20
CA MET A 176 4.11 10.75 -2.74
C MET A 176 5.39 11.42 -2.21
N HIS A 177 5.62 12.69 -2.52
CA HIS A 177 6.89 13.38 -2.29
C HIS A 177 7.42 13.21 -0.86
N VAL A 178 6.58 13.43 0.16
CA VAL A 178 6.99 13.30 1.58
C VAL A 178 7.44 11.87 1.90
N HIS A 179 6.79 10.87 1.32
CA HIS A 179 7.17 9.47 1.50
C HIS A 179 8.42 9.12 0.70
N CYS A 180 8.56 9.64 -0.52
CA CYS A 180 9.76 9.45 -1.33
C CYS A 180 10.99 9.97 -0.60
N SER A 181 10.96 11.22 -0.10
CA SER A 181 12.07 11.80 0.65
C SER A 181 12.44 10.97 1.88
N LYS A 182 11.47 10.33 2.54
CA LYS A 182 11.77 9.47 3.69
C LYS A 182 12.31 8.10 3.30
N LEU A 183 11.76 7.49 2.25
CA LEU A 183 12.11 6.14 1.83
C LEU A 183 13.49 6.07 1.19
N VAL A 184 13.93 7.11 0.46
CA VAL A 184 15.28 7.14 -0.13
C VAL A 184 16.39 7.02 0.90
N GLU A 185 16.16 7.50 2.13
CA GLU A 185 17.11 7.39 3.26
C GLU A 185 17.38 5.94 3.69
N PHE A 186 16.58 4.98 3.24
CA PHE A 186 16.75 3.55 3.55
C PHE A 186 17.59 2.78 2.53
N TYR A 187 18.08 3.45 1.48
CA TYR A 187 18.87 2.84 0.43
C TYR A 187 20.26 3.44 0.42
N ASP A 188 21.28 2.61 0.60
CA ASP A 188 22.68 3.03 0.67
C ASP A 188 23.12 3.73 -0.64
N ASP A 189 22.67 3.23 -1.79
CA ASP A 189 23.05 3.74 -3.12
C ASP A 189 22.44 5.12 -3.45
N TRP A 190 21.56 5.67 -2.60
CA TRP A 190 20.94 6.98 -2.84
C TRP A 190 21.96 8.14 -2.82
N SER A 191 22.97 8.06 -1.95
CA SER A 191 24.03 9.07 -1.85
C SER A 191 24.98 9.06 -3.04
N ASP A 192 25.07 7.92 -3.73
CA ASP A 192 26.10 7.68 -4.74
C ASP A 192 25.61 7.93 -6.17
N GLN A 193 24.30 8.19 -6.34
CA GLN A 193 23.72 8.56 -7.62
C GLN A 193 24.05 10.03 -7.95
N PRO A 194 24.75 10.34 -9.06
CA PRO A 194 24.93 11.73 -9.46
C PRO A 194 23.56 12.40 -9.68
N MET A 195 23.42 13.64 -9.20
CA MET A 195 22.29 14.50 -9.59
C MET A 195 22.37 14.66 -11.12
N LEU A 196 21.58 13.91 -11.87
CA LEU A 196 21.52 14.07 -13.32
C LEU A 196 21.04 15.49 -13.62
N ASP A 197 21.99 16.33 -14.02
CA ASP A 197 21.73 17.69 -14.48
C ASP A 197 20.81 17.60 -15.70
N VAL A 198 19.63 18.19 -15.60
CA VAL A 198 18.60 18.18 -16.64
C VAL A 198 19.00 19.20 -17.70
N ARG A 199 20.07 18.93 -18.44
CA ARG A 199 20.43 19.68 -19.65
C ARG A 199 21.04 18.78 -20.73
N GLU A 200 20.16 18.55 -21.71
CA GLU A 200 20.35 18.37 -23.15
C GLU A 200 20.07 16.98 -23.76
N PRO A 201 19.30 16.97 -24.88
CA PRO A 201 19.12 15.80 -25.74
C PRO A 201 20.28 15.69 -26.72
N VAL A 202 20.53 14.48 -27.23
CA VAL A 202 20.87 14.13 -28.63
C VAL A 202 21.46 12.72 -28.66
N GLU A 203 20.80 11.88 -29.45
CA GLU A 203 21.30 10.75 -30.23
C GLU A 203 22.63 10.11 -29.77
N GLN A 204 22.54 8.92 -29.17
CA GLN A 204 23.48 7.80 -29.41
C GLN A 204 23.07 6.58 -28.56
N ALA A 205 22.19 5.73 -29.10
CA ALA A 205 22.15 4.30 -28.76
C ALA A 205 21.33 3.48 -29.77
N ALA A 206 21.48 3.78 -31.06
CA ALA A 206 21.37 2.73 -32.06
C ALA A 206 22.64 1.88 -31.92
N ASN A 207 22.60 0.86 -31.05
CA ASN A 207 23.48 -0.31 -31.02
C ASN A 207 23.32 -1.02 -29.66
N HIS A 208 22.19 -1.69 -29.42
CA HIS A 208 22.11 -2.90 -28.59
C HIS A 208 20.74 -3.58 -28.75
N GLU A 209 20.31 -3.77 -30.01
CA GLU A 209 19.29 -4.77 -30.36
C GLU A 209 20.00 -6.10 -30.63
N MET A 210 20.19 -6.90 -29.58
CA MET A 210 20.07 -8.36 -29.67
C MET A 210 20.23 -9.00 -28.30
N SER A 211 19.20 -9.75 -27.91
CA SER A 211 19.14 -10.73 -26.81
C SER A 211 18.28 -10.30 -25.62
N ARG A 212 16.97 -10.51 -25.76
CA ARG A 212 16.10 -11.11 -24.73
C ARG A 212 14.69 -11.34 -25.28
N GLN A 213 14.57 -12.32 -26.17
CA GLN A 213 13.32 -13.07 -26.31
C GLN A 213 13.38 -14.27 -25.38
N SER A 214 12.65 -14.22 -24.26
CA SER A 214 12.28 -15.43 -23.53
C SER A 214 11.05 -15.17 -22.65
N LEU A 215 9.89 -15.51 -23.23
CA LEU A 215 8.71 -16.14 -22.60
C LEU A 215 8.28 -15.63 -21.22
N HIS A 216 7.25 -14.78 -21.21
CA HIS A 216 6.33 -14.64 -20.07
C HIS A 216 5.60 -15.97 -19.81
N ARG A 217 6.01 -16.67 -18.75
CA ARG A 217 5.16 -17.61 -18.00
C ARG A 217 4.92 -17.01 -16.62
N TYR A 218 3.67 -16.67 -16.33
CA TYR A 218 3.23 -16.45 -14.96
C TYR A 218 3.33 -17.78 -14.19
N PRO A 219 3.83 -17.80 -12.93
CA PRO A 219 3.82 -19.01 -12.14
C PRO A 219 2.40 -19.31 -11.63
N THR A 220 1.92 -20.51 -11.97
CA THR A 220 0.88 -21.19 -11.21
C THR A 220 1.43 -21.48 -9.82
N VAL A 221 0.90 -20.85 -8.79
CA VAL A 221 1.26 -21.16 -7.40
C VAL A 221 0.57 -22.46 -6.99
N GLN A 222 1.31 -23.56 -7.07
CA GLN A 222 1.10 -24.74 -6.23
C GLN A 222 2.25 -24.81 -5.23
N THR A 223 1.99 -24.43 -3.98
CA THR A 223 2.82 -24.85 -2.85
C THR A 223 1.95 -25.00 -1.60
N VAL A 224 1.82 -26.27 -1.21
CA VAL A 224 1.39 -26.71 0.11
C VAL A 224 2.45 -26.27 1.11
N VAL A 225 2.06 -25.50 2.14
CA VAL A 225 2.92 -25.21 3.31
C VAL A 225 2.11 -25.49 4.58
N PRO A 226 2.70 -26.14 5.60
CA PRO A 226 1.98 -26.74 6.73
C PRO A 226 1.35 -25.72 7.66
N GLY A 227 0.31 -26.16 8.36
CA GLY A 227 -0.60 -25.33 9.13
C GLY A 227 0.04 -24.60 10.31
N MET A 228 -0.22 -23.29 10.39
CA MET A 228 -0.47 -22.61 11.65
C MET A 228 -1.98 -22.64 11.87
N SER A 229 -2.44 -23.60 12.68
CA SER A 229 -3.82 -23.64 13.16
C SER A 229 -3.90 -22.77 14.40
N LEU A 230 -4.43 -21.56 14.25
CA LEU A 230 -5.00 -20.80 15.37
C LEU A 230 -6.51 -21.06 15.36
N THR A 231 -6.89 -22.26 15.79
CA THR A 231 -8.29 -22.61 16.05
C THR A 231 -8.71 -22.00 17.38
N GLY A 232 -8.99 -20.71 17.35
CA GLY A 232 -9.81 -20.01 18.34
C GLY A 232 -11.01 -19.44 17.61
N GLY A 233 -12.07 -20.23 17.45
CA GLY A 233 -13.33 -19.82 16.84
C GLY A 233 -14.04 -18.79 17.73
N VAL A 234 -13.61 -17.54 17.65
CA VAL A 234 -14.39 -16.40 18.10
C VAL A 234 -15.23 -15.96 16.91
N GLU A 235 -16.55 -16.02 17.06
CA GLU A 235 -17.52 -15.49 16.10
C GLU A 235 -17.25 -13.99 15.90
N ARG A 236 -16.47 -13.65 14.87
CA ARG A 236 -16.15 -12.26 14.54
C ARG A 236 -17.39 -11.61 13.93
N ARG A 237 -18.03 -10.72 14.68
CA ARG A 237 -19.08 -9.85 14.13
C ARG A 237 -18.46 -8.96 13.07
N SER A 238 -19.09 -8.90 11.89
CA SER A 238 -18.67 -7.96 10.85
C SER A 238 -18.96 -6.53 11.33
N VAL A 239 -17.89 -5.77 11.59
CA VAL A 239 -17.97 -4.34 11.91
C VAL A 239 -17.46 -3.55 10.71
N ARG A 240 -18.07 -2.38 10.45
CA ARG A 240 -17.81 -1.54 9.27
C ARG A 240 -17.00 -0.30 9.60
N LEU A 241 -16.04 0.07 8.75
CA LEU A 241 -15.48 1.42 8.76
C LEU A 241 -16.50 2.41 8.18
N VAL A 242 -16.50 3.64 8.69
CA VAL A 242 -17.45 4.68 8.28
C VAL A 242 -16.67 5.88 7.71
N CYS A 243 -17.24 6.53 6.71
CA CYS A 243 -16.74 7.80 6.17
C CYS A 243 -17.56 8.94 6.77
N ARG A 244 -16.91 10.04 7.15
CA ARG A 244 -17.60 11.23 7.62
C ARG A 244 -18.31 11.90 6.44
N SER A 245 -19.64 12.03 6.53
CA SER A 245 -20.42 12.80 5.55
C SER A 245 -19.92 14.24 5.54
N SER A 246 -19.54 14.76 4.37
CA SER A 246 -19.33 16.19 4.21
C SER A 246 -20.70 16.86 4.14
N THR A 247 -21.32 17.13 5.29
CA THR A 247 -22.46 18.04 5.34
C THR A 247 -21.91 19.46 5.25
N ASN A 248 -22.04 20.06 4.06
CA ASN A 248 -22.10 21.52 3.92
C ASN A 248 -23.45 22.01 4.46
#